data_AF-A0AAW2LM31-F1
#
_entry.id   AF-A0AAW2LM31-F1
#
_cell.length_a   1.000
_cell.length_b   1.000
_cell.length_c   1.000
_cell.angle_alpha   90.00
_cell.angle_beta   90.00
_cell.angle_gamma   90.00
#
_symmetry.space_group_name_H-M   'P 1'
#
loop_
_entity.id
_entity.type
_entity.pdbx_description
1 polymer ?
#
loop_
_entity_poly.entity_id
_entity_poly.type
_entity_poly.pdbx_seq_one_letter_code
_entity_poly.pdbx_strand_id
1 'polypeptide(L)'
;MEEIKSQNIAAFEFLDKINKEKWTASHDGGWRTGILTTNMSECINGVFKGARRLPLTAIVEITLVRTVNYFVTRERRSHAMVANGQLWTDFAYKMFNQWHQKSIDHTVTKYNHRQQSASVVTKRQSGFGLNTHVVKITNRECSCGKWTQFGIPCSHAQKVCAA
;
A
#
# COMPACT_ATOMS: atom_id res chain seq x y z
N MET A 1 -8.37 -4.73 18.04
CA MET A 1 -9.43 -4.20 18.91
C MET A 1 -9.08 -4.44 20.37
N GLU A 2 -8.78 -5.68 20.78
CA GLU A 2 -8.34 -5.96 22.17
C GLU A 2 -7.11 -5.17 22.60
N GLU A 3 -6.09 -5.05 21.74
CA GLU A 3 -4.90 -4.26 22.06
C GLU A 3 -5.24 -2.77 22.25
N ILE A 4 -6.10 -2.21 21.39
CA ILE A 4 -6.57 -0.82 21.52
C ILE A 4 -7.34 -0.66 22.85
N LYS A 5 -8.22 -1.61 23.17
CA LYS A 5 -8.99 -1.64 24.42
C LYS A 5 -8.09 -1.68 25.65
N SER A 6 -7.03 -2.50 25.62
CA SER A 6 -6.06 -2.60 26.73
C SER A 6 -5.24 -1.32 26.92
N GLN A 7 -4.98 -0.56 25.86
CA GLN A 7 -4.20 0.67 25.93
C GLN A 7 -5.06 1.88 26.27
N ASN A 8 -6.27 1.97 25.71
CA ASN A 8 -7.18 3.09 25.93
C ASN A 8 -8.63 2.70 25.65
N ILE A 9 -9.41 2.57 26.73
CA ILE A 9 -10.82 2.20 26.66
C ILE A 9 -11.68 3.24 25.95
N ALA A 10 -11.43 4.54 26.17
CA ALA A 10 -12.20 5.61 25.55
C ALA A 10 -11.98 5.66 24.03
N ALA A 11 -10.73 5.43 23.58
CA ALA A 11 -10.42 5.33 22.16
C ALA A 11 -11.09 4.10 21.52
N PHE A 12 -11.09 2.96 22.21
CA PHE A 12 -11.81 1.77 21.78
C PHE A 12 -13.30 2.05 21.61
N GLU A 13 -13.96 2.60 22.63
CA GLU A 13 -15.40 2.91 22.59
C GLU A 13 -15.76 3.92 21.49
N PHE A 14 -14.88 4.89 21.23
CA PHE A 14 -15.06 5.83 20.13
C PHE A 14 -14.95 5.14 18.77
N LEU A 15 -13.90 4.35 18.55
CA LEU A 15 -13.65 3.67 17.27
C LEU A 15 -14.65 2.56 16.98
N ASP A 16 -15.17 1.90 18.01
CA ASP A 16 -16.16 0.83 17.88
C ASP A 16 -17.52 1.35 17.36
N LYS A 17 -17.83 2.62 17.65
CA LYS A 17 -19.01 3.31 17.09
C LYS A 17 -18.89 3.64 15.61
N ILE A 18 -17.70 3.55 15.03
CA ILE A 18 -17.43 3.87 13.63
C ILE A 18 -17.18 2.58 12.86
N ASN A 19 -17.86 2.40 11.73
CA ASN A 19 -17.59 1.27 10.83
C ASN A 19 -16.08 1.13 10.55
N LYS A 20 -15.54 -0.06 10.77
CA LYS A 20 -14.10 -0.36 10.65
C LYS A 20 -13.52 -0.01 9.28
N GLU A 21 -14.32 -0.13 8.22
CA GLU A 21 -13.97 0.28 6.85
C GLU A 21 -13.59 1.77 6.74
N LYS A 22 -14.10 2.62 7.65
CA LYS A 22 -13.87 4.07 7.62
C LYS A 22 -12.54 4.48 8.24
N TRP A 23 -11.97 3.66 9.11
CA TRP A 23 -10.78 4.02 9.89
C TRP A 23 -9.66 2.97 9.87
N THR A 24 -9.90 1.77 9.33
CA THR A 24 -8.87 0.73 9.15
C THR A 24 -8.71 0.33 7.69
N ALA A 25 -7.47 0.15 7.22
CA ALA A 25 -7.21 -0.41 5.89
C ALA A 25 -7.25 -1.95 5.87
N SER A 26 -7.40 -2.61 7.01
CA SER A 26 -7.60 -4.06 7.04
C SER A 26 -9.05 -4.46 6.76
N HIS A 27 -10.00 -3.53 6.91
CA HIS A 27 -11.43 -3.77 6.70
C HIS A 27 -12.04 -2.87 5.60
N ASP A 28 -11.21 -2.10 4.88
CA ASP A 28 -11.67 -1.25 3.77
C ASP A 28 -11.74 -2.00 2.44
N GLY A 29 -11.59 -3.33 2.42
CA GLY A 29 -11.59 -4.12 1.18
C GLY A 29 -10.50 -3.75 0.16
N GLY A 30 -9.47 -2.99 0.55
CA GLY A 30 -8.46 -2.47 -0.37
C GLY A 30 -8.85 -1.19 -1.10
N TRP A 31 -10.01 -0.60 -0.81
CA TRP A 31 -10.51 0.60 -1.49
C TRP A 31 -9.57 1.80 -1.38
N ARG A 32 -8.82 1.93 -0.28
CA ARG A 32 -7.86 3.04 -0.11
C ARG A 32 -6.47 2.72 -0.62
N THR A 33 -6.23 1.53 -1.18
CA THR A 33 -4.90 1.11 -1.66
C THR A 33 -3.80 1.23 -0.59
N GLY A 34 -4.16 1.04 0.69
CA GLY A 34 -3.26 1.22 1.83
C GLY A 34 -2.99 2.66 2.25
N ILE A 35 -3.70 3.65 1.69
CA ILE A 35 -3.64 5.05 2.13
C ILE A 35 -4.35 5.17 3.48
N LEU A 36 -3.54 5.34 4.53
CA LEU A 36 -4.00 5.45 5.92
C LEU A 36 -3.66 6.79 6.56
N THR A 37 -2.90 7.64 5.87
CA THR A 37 -2.29 8.82 6.49
C THR A 37 -2.76 10.12 5.86
N THR A 38 -2.58 11.19 6.62
CA THR A 38 -2.75 12.59 6.21
C THR A 38 -1.64 13.09 5.30
N ASN A 39 -0.77 12.21 4.76
CA ASN A 39 0.37 12.61 3.93
C ASN A 39 -0.03 13.56 2.78
N MET A 40 -1.24 13.39 2.25
CA MET A 40 -1.74 14.27 1.19
C MET A 40 -2.00 15.70 1.70
N SER A 41 -2.67 15.88 2.84
CA SER A 41 -2.88 17.21 3.42
C SER A 41 -1.57 17.82 3.95
N GLU A 42 -0.67 17.01 4.51
CA GLU A 42 0.66 17.45 4.94
C GLU A 42 1.55 17.90 3.79
N CYS A 43 1.52 17.18 2.66
CA CYS A 43 2.23 17.57 1.45
C CYS A 43 1.77 18.95 0.96
N ILE A 44 0.46 19.16 0.88
CA ILE A 44 -0.12 20.45 0.47
C ILE A 44 0.22 21.56 1.49
N ASN A 45 0.17 21.26 2.79
CA ASN A 45 0.62 22.19 3.83
C ASN A 45 2.10 22.57 3.67
N GLY A 46 2.94 21.63 3.24
CA GLY A 46 4.34 21.86 2.91
C GLY A 46 4.52 22.75 1.68
N VAL A 47 3.78 22.48 0.60
CA VAL A 47 3.74 23.31 -0.63
C VAL A 47 3.43 24.77 -0.27
N PHE A 48 2.44 25.01 0.59
CA PHE A 48 2.02 26.35 0.96
C PHE A 48 2.83 27.00 2.07
N LYS A 49 3.76 26.29 2.74
CA LYS A 49 4.47 26.81 3.91
C LYS A 49 5.11 28.18 3.67
N GLY A 50 5.71 28.40 2.50
CA GLY A 50 6.31 29.68 2.10
C GLY A 50 5.35 30.71 1.52
N ALA A 51 4.11 30.32 1.16
CA ALA A 51 3.13 31.18 0.51
C ALA A 51 2.09 31.77 1.47
N ARG A 52 2.02 31.31 2.73
CA ARG A 52 0.96 31.68 3.69
C ARG A 52 0.85 33.18 4.01
N ARG A 53 1.93 33.95 3.78
CA ARG A 53 1.97 35.40 4.05
C ARG A 53 1.86 36.25 2.79
N LEU A 54 1.58 35.63 1.64
CA LEU A 54 1.43 36.33 0.37
C LEU A 54 -0.02 36.79 0.16
N PRO A 55 -0.26 37.79 -0.69
CA PRO A 55 -1.60 38.16 -1.12
C PRO A 55 -2.35 36.96 -1.71
N LEU A 56 -3.69 36.96 -1.61
CA LEU A 56 -4.54 35.88 -2.12
C LEU A 56 -4.27 35.58 -3.60
N THR A 57 -4.09 36.62 -4.42
CA THR A 57 -3.78 36.50 -5.85
C THR A 57 -2.48 35.72 -6.10
N ALA A 58 -1.44 35.99 -5.32
CA ALA A 58 -0.17 35.27 -5.41
C ALA A 58 -0.30 33.80 -4.96
N ILE A 59 -1.12 33.51 -3.94
CA ILE A 59 -1.40 32.12 -3.52
C ILE A 59 -2.12 31.35 -4.63
N VAL A 60 -3.12 31.97 -5.28
CA VAL A 60 -3.85 31.38 -6.42
C VAL A 60 -2.90 31.11 -7.58
N GLU A 61 -2.05 32.07 -7.93
CA GLU A 61 -1.06 31.94 -9.00
C GLU A 61 -0.06 30.80 -8.71
N ILE A 62 0.53 30.76 -7.51
CA ILE A 62 1.45 29.68 -7.12
C ILE A 62 0.76 28.32 -7.19
N THR A 63 -0.49 28.23 -6.75
CA THR A 63 -1.27 26.98 -6.80
C THR A 63 -1.44 26.53 -8.24
N LEU A 64 -1.86 27.44 -9.12
CA LEU A 64 -2.06 27.14 -10.54
C LEU A 64 -0.75 26.69 -11.19
N VAL A 65 0.31 27.49 -11.07
CA VAL A 65 1.61 27.20 -11.70
C VAL A 65 2.19 25.88 -11.21
N ARG A 66 2.17 25.61 -9.90
CA ARG A 66 2.67 24.34 -9.36
C ARG A 66 1.82 23.14 -9.80
N THR A 67 0.51 23.31 -9.86
CA THR A 67 -0.41 22.26 -10.32
C THR A 67 -0.16 21.93 -11.78
N VAL A 68 -0.06 22.93 -12.65
CA VAL A 68 0.25 22.75 -14.07
C VAL A 68 1.61 22.07 -14.24
N ASN A 69 2.65 22.56 -13.58
CA ASN A 69 3.99 21.95 -13.66
C ASN A 69 4.01 20.49 -13.20
N TYR A 70 3.24 20.19 -12.14
CA TYR A 70 3.09 18.82 -11.65
C TYR A 70 2.45 17.89 -12.69
N PHE A 71 1.35 18.33 -13.31
CA PHE A 71 0.67 17.54 -14.34
C PHE A 71 1.52 17.37 -15.59
N VAL A 72 2.18 18.43 -16.09
CA VAL A 72 3.09 18.34 -17.25
C VAL A 72 4.24 17.37 -16.97
N THR A 73 4.81 17.42 -15.77
CA THR A 73 5.89 16.49 -15.37
C THR A 73 5.38 15.04 -15.32
N ARG A 74 4.18 14.83 -14.76
CA ARG A 74 3.53 13.52 -14.67
C ARG A 74 3.18 12.95 -16.04
N GLU A 75 2.64 13.78 -16.93
CA GLU A 75 2.29 13.41 -18.30
C GLU A 75 3.53 12.96 -19.07
N ARG A 76 4.60 13.77 -19.07
CA ARG A 76 5.88 13.41 -19.74
C ARG A 76 6.42 12.07 -19.24
N ARG A 77 6.38 11.85 -17.92
CA ARG A 77 6.80 10.59 -17.32
C ARG A 77 5.91 9.43 -17.73
N SER A 78 4.59 9.64 -17.75
CA SER A 78 3.62 8.63 -18.21
C SER A 78 3.84 8.26 -19.67
N HIS A 79 4.09 9.23 -20.55
CA HIS A 79 4.41 8.96 -21.95
C HIS A 79 5.71 8.16 -22.10
N ALA A 80 6.76 8.53 -21.37
CA ALA A 80 8.01 7.77 -21.37
C ALA A 80 7.81 6.32 -20.89
N MET A 81 7.01 6.11 -19.85
CA MET A 81 6.66 4.78 -19.37
C MET A 81 5.92 3.96 -20.44
N VAL A 82 4.89 4.53 -21.06
CA VAL A 82 4.13 3.85 -22.13
C VAL A 82 5.04 3.52 -23.32
N ALA A 83 5.90 4.46 -23.74
CA ALA A 83 6.83 4.24 -24.83
C ALA A 83 7.84 3.10 -24.54
N ASN A 84 8.22 2.93 -23.27
CA ASN A 84 9.09 1.84 -22.82
C ASN A 84 8.33 0.53 -22.53
N GLY A 85 7.03 0.45 -22.84
CA GLY A 85 6.21 -0.74 -22.56
C GLY A 85 5.97 -1.00 -21.07
N GLN A 86 6.16 0.00 -20.22
CA GLN A 86 6.02 -0.12 -18.78
C GLN A 86 4.54 -0.13 -18.38
N LEU A 87 4.03 -1.28 -17.93
CA LEU A 87 2.61 -1.50 -17.66
C LEU A 87 2.12 -0.87 -16.34
N TRP A 88 3.01 -0.72 -15.36
CA TRP A 88 2.68 -0.21 -14.03
C TRP A 88 3.40 1.09 -13.68
N THR A 89 2.84 1.85 -12.74
CA THR A 89 3.49 3.05 -12.19
C THR A 89 4.84 2.72 -11.56
N ASP A 90 5.76 3.68 -11.53
CA ASP A 90 7.06 3.49 -10.87
C ASP A 90 6.93 3.14 -9.39
N PHE A 91 5.88 3.65 -8.75
CA PHE A 91 5.53 3.26 -7.38
C PHE A 91 5.23 1.76 -7.29
N ALA A 92 4.37 1.25 -8.17
CA ALA A 92 3.99 -0.15 -8.19
C ALA A 92 5.19 -1.06 -8.52
N TYR A 93 6.03 -0.69 -9.49
CA TYR A 93 7.27 -1.44 -9.78
C TYR A 93 8.22 -1.45 -8.60
N LYS A 94 8.45 -0.30 -7.97
CA LYS A 94 9.32 -0.21 -6.78
C LYS A 94 8.81 -1.12 -5.67
N MET A 95 7.51 -1.10 -5.39
CA MET A 95 6.90 -1.96 -4.37
C MET A 95 6.99 -3.44 -4.75
N PHE A 96 6.63 -3.78 -5.98
CA PHE A 96 6.71 -5.14 -6.50
C PHE A 96 8.12 -5.71 -6.39
N ASN A 97 9.13 -4.96 -6.83
CA ASN A 97 10.54 -5.37 -6.78
C ASN A 97 11.04 -5.50 -5.34
N GLN A 98 10.67 -4.59 -4.44
CA GLN A 98 11.03 -4.71 -3.02
C GLN A 98 10.43 -5.96 -2.38
N TRP A 99 9.21 -6.31 -2.72
CA TRP A 99 8.57 -7.53 -2.24
C TRP A 99 9.12 -8.78 -2.93
N HIS A 100 9.55 -8.67 -4.18
CA HIS A 100 10.21 -9.73 -4.91
C HIS A 100 11.51 -10.14 -4.24
N GLN A 101 12.35 -9.17 -3.86
CA GLN A 101 13.60 -9.45 -3.13
C GLN A 101 13.34 -10.21 -1.83
N LYS A 102 12.26 -9.88 -1.12
CA LYS A 102 11.85 -10.62 0.09
C LYS A 102 11.31 -12.02 -0.23
N SER A 103 10.68 -12.19 -1.39
CA SER A 103 10.09 -13.48 -1.81
C SER A 103 11.15 -14.57 -2.02
N ILE A 104 12.35 -14.20 -2.45
CA ILE A 104 13.45 -15.13 -2.77
C ILE A 104 13.73 -16.06 -1.58
N ASP A 105 13.79 -15.49 -0.38
CA ASP A 105 14.06 -16.21 0.87
C ASP A 105 12.89 -17.04 1.40
N HIS A 106 11.68 -16.90 0.85
CA HIS A 106 10.50 -17.65 1.31
C HIS A 106 10.49 -19.08 0.78
N THR A 107 9.80 -19.97 1.49
CA THR A 107 9.64 -21.38 1.09
C THR A 107 8.16 -21.73 0.99
N VAL A 108 7.74 -22.33 -0.13
CA VAL A 108 6.41 -22.92 -0.27
C VAL A 108 6.44 -24.30 0.38
N THR A 109 5.53 -24.57 1.31
CA THR A 109 5.53 -25.83 2.08
C THR A 109 4.39 -26.76 1.74
N LYS A 110 3.24 -26.22 1.30
CA LYS A 110 2.06 -26.99 0.92
C LYS A 110 1.35 -26.30 -0.24
N TYR A 111 0.85 -27.09 -1.18
CA TYR A 111 0.01 -26.61 -2.28
C TYR A 111 -1.27 -27.45 -2.37
N ASN A 112 -2.42 -26.78 -2.40
CA ASN A 112 -3.72 -27.40 -2.58
C ASN A 112 -4.24 -27.04 -3.99
N HIS A 113 -4.12 -28.00 -4.91
CA HIS A 113 -4.56 -27.82 -6.31
C HIS A 113 -6.06 -27.56 -6.45
N ARG A 114 -6.91 -28.16 -5.60
CA ARG A 114 -8.36 -27.97 -5.68
C ARG A 114 -8.78 -26.56 -5.29
N GLN A 115 -8.12 -26.00 -4.27
CA GLN A 115 -8.41 -24.66 -3.76
C GLN A 115 -7.51 -23.57 -4.36
N GLN A 116 -6.55 -23.94 -5.22
CA GLN A 116 -5.55 -23.04 -5.77
C GLN A 116 -4.88 -22.18 -4.67
N SER A 117 -4.50 -22.86 -3.58
CA SER A 117 -3.98 -22.21 -2.37
C SER A 117 -2.66 -22.83 -1.93
N ALA A 118 -1.79 -22.02 -1.33
CA ALA A 118 -0.46 -22.43 -0.92
C ALA A 118 -0.08 -21.87 0.45
N SER A 119 0.67 -22.65 1.22
CA SER A 119 1.30 -22.22 2.46
C SER A 119 2.74 -21.79 2.19
N VAL A 120 3.09 -20.59 2.65
CA VAL A 120 4.41 -19.98 2.50
C VAL A 120 4.98 -19.69 3.88
N VAL A 121 6.19 -20.18 4.15
CA VAL A 121 6.92 -19.90 5.38
C VAL A 121 7.97 -18.82 5.10
N THR A 122 7.99 -17.78 5.95
CA THR A 122 9.00 -16.73 5.88
C THR A 122 10.29 -17.17 6.55
N LYS A 123 11.44 -16.80 5.97
CA LYS A 123 12.75 -17.04 6.58
C LYS A 123 12.89 -16.21 7.86
N ARG A 124 13.59 -16.77 8.84
CA ARG A 124 13.91 -16.07 10.08
C ARG A 124 14.92 -14.96 9.79
N GLN A 125 14.58 -13.71 10.10
CA GLN A 125 15.52 -12.58 10.07
C GLN A 125 15.49 -11.88 11.43
N SER A 126 16.65 -11.79 12.08
CA SER A 126 16.86 -11.00 13.30
C SER A 126 15.87 -11.31 14.46
N GLY A 127 15.64 -12.58 14.74
CA GLY A 127 14.78 -13.02 15.86
C GLY A 127 13.27 -13.09 15.56
N PHE A 128 12.81 -12.46 14.48
CA PHE A 128 11.42 -12.53 13.99
C PHE A 128 11.35 -13.30 12.66
N GLY A 129 10.33 -14.13 12.46
CA GLY A 129 10.12 -14.93 11.23
C GLY A 129 9.67 -16.36 11.52
N LEU A 130 9.52 -17.19 10.47
CA LEU A 130 8.77 -18.47 10.47
C LEU A 130 7.24 -18.32 10.51
N ASN A 131 6.74 -17.13 10.16
CA ASN A 131 5.31 -16.95 10.00
C ASN A 131 4.85 -17.74 8.77
N THR A 132 3.80 -18.53 8.97
CA THR A 132 3.12 -19.21 7.87
C THR A 132 2.02 -18.32 7.34
N HIS A 133 2.07 -18.01 6.05
CA HIS A 133 1.03 -17.28 5.35
C HIS A 133 0.34 -18.19 4.33
N VAL A 134 -0.97 -18.02 4.20
CA VAL A 134 -1.77 -18.73 3.20
C VAL A 134 -2.05 -17.77 2.06
N VAL A 135 -1.72 -18.19 0.84
CA VAL A 135 -2.03 -17.49 -0.40
C VAL A 135 -3.16 -18.23 -1.10
N LYS A 136 -4.19 -17.52 -1.52
CA LYS A 136 -5.26 -18.04 -2.39
C LYS A 136 -5.14 -17.34 -3.74
N ILE A 137 -4.68 -18.06 -4.75
CA ILE A 137 -4.31 -17.48 -6.05
C ILE A 137 -5.55 -16.97 -6.80
N THR A 138 -6.63 -17.76 -6.81
CA THR A 138 -7.89 -17.42 -7.48
C THR A 138 -8.48 -16.11 -6.99
N ASN A 139 -8.41 -15.88 -5.67
CA ASN A 139 -9.00 -14.71 -5.03
C ASN A 139 -8.02 -13.53 -4.96
N ARG A 140 -6.75 -13.72 -5.38
CA ARG A 140 -5.67 -12.72 -5.21
C ARG A 140 -5.54 -12.28 -3.76
N GLU A 141 -5.64 -13.24 -2.85
CA GLU A 141 -5.63 -13.01 -1.41
C GLU A 141 -4.38 -13.62 -0.78
N CYS A 142 -3.90 -12.96 0.26
CA CYS A 142 -2.90 -13.52 1.16
C CYS A 142 -3.29 -13.21 2.59
N SER A 143 -3.09 -14.15 3.52
CA SER A 143 -3.41 -13.96 4.95
C SER A 143 -2.64 -12.82 5.60
N CYS A 144 -1.58 -12.29 4.97
CA CYS A 144 -0.92 -11.06 5.41
C CYS A 144 -1.71 -9.77 5.09
N GLY A 145 -2.84 -9.85 4.37
CA GLY A 145 -3.69 -8.71 3.98
C GLY A 145 -3.16 -7.83 2.85
N LYS A 146 -1.84 -7.84 2.61
CA LYS A 146 -1.18 -6.89 1.69
C LYS A 146 -1.65 -6.97 0.24
N TRP A 147 -1.94 -8.18 -0.27
CA TRP A 147 -2.36 -8.30 -1.67
C TRP A 147 -3.69 -7.59 -1.92
N THR A 148 -4.69 -7.86 -1.08
CA THR A 148 -5.98 -7.17 -1.12
C THR A 148 -5.82 -5.67 -0.84
N GLN A 149 -5.02 -5.30 0.16
CA GLN A 149 -4.85 -3.92 0.59
C GLN A 149 -4.21 -3.03 -0.49
N PHE A 150 -3.18 -3.52 -1.19
CA PHE A 150 -2.42 -2.71 -2.16
C PHE A 150 -2.77 -3.01 -3.62
N GLY A 151 -3.50 -4.08 -3.90
CA GLY A 151 -3.76 -4.57 -5.26
C GLY A 151 -2.51 -5.16 -5.96
N ILE A 152 -1.37 -5.19 -5.29
CA ILE A 152 -0.09 -5.69 -5.81
C ILE A 152 0.23 -7.02 -5.11
N PRO A 153 0.69 -8.07 -5.83
CA PRO A 153 1.06 -9.34 -5.21
C PRO A 153 2.16 -9.15 -4.16
N CYS A 154 1.90 -9.56 -2.91
CA CYS A 154 2.88 -9.49 -1.84
C CYS A 154 4.01 -10.52 -2.02
N SER A 155 5.06 -10.42 -1.20
CA SER A 155 6.21 -11.34 -1.25
C SER A 155 5.86 -12.82 -1.08
N HIS A 156 4.75 -13.17 -0.42
CA HIS A 156 4.27 -14.55 -0.33
C HIS A 156 3.60 -15.00 -1.63
N ALA A 157 2.74 -14.15 -2.18
CA ALA A 157 2.05 -14.40 -3.44
C ALA A 157 3.03 -14.57 -4.59
N GLN A 158 4.02 -13.68 -4.68
CA GLN A 158 5.07 -13.76 -5.68
C GLN A 158 5.88 -15.06 -5.58
N LYS A 159 6.17 -15.53 -4.35
CA LYS A 159 6.88 -16.80 -4.16
C LYS A 159 6.06 -17.99 -4.69
N VAL A 160 4.76 -18.00 -4.45
CA VAL A 160 3.86 -19.06 -4.91
C VAL A 160 3.71 -19.05 -6.43
N CYS A 161 3.62 -17.87 -7.05
CA CYS A 161 3.48 -17.76 -8.50
C CYS A 161 4.79 -18.00 -9.28
N ALA A 162 5.94 -17.99 -8.59
CA ALA A 162 7.24 -18.27 -9.18
C ALA A 162 7.70 -19.73 -8.99
N ALA A 163 6.98 -20.51 -8.18
CA ALA A 163 7.24 -21.93 -7.91
C ALA A 163 6.46 -22.81 -8.90
#